data_AF-A0A7V9FJ28-F1
#
_entry.id   AF-A0A7V9FJ28-F1
#
_cell.length_a   1.000
_cell.length_b   1.000
_cell.length_c   1.000
_cell.angle_alpha   90.00
_cell.angle_beta   90.00
_cell.angle_gamma   90.00
#
_symmetry.space_group_name_H-M   'P 1'
#
loop_
_entity.id
_entity.type
_entity.pdbx_description
1 polymer ?
#
loop_
_entity_poly.entity_id
_entity_poly.type
_entity_poly.pdbx_seq_one_letter_code
_entity_poly.pdbx_strand_id
1 'polypeptide(L)'
;MQTRSRHWWRGFRRAGAAALVASALARGSLHSQAAIDPNVAPRAAALEREGERQMAIDLLGRYLATAPDDGRAWFQLGRFYLYDARQWHLHGHRGDPDGLLYLDFAVTALEQSIRLSVDSGLIFRGLAEVERSLVFVEDSGWDPSRYARVRPGMPPLPDYLVELGANLLSSCPVGGVLLTGSDLETLSVWYGSLERPALDVIPLRPDLYATDSLYRLRMAEAMGVDPSLPVQRALASVAPQRALCLSPGTDSAAAPAVAWAPFRLVRLNRPPVPGTESLSLKELLKASRQSTSPWMHEVRGVYDDAARHNALLCSSLLLLYGDTPPPACRP
;
A
#
# COMPACT_ATOMS: atom_id res chain seq x y z
N MET A 1 45.32 -46.43 34.37
CA MET A 1 45.12 -47.48 35.38
C MET A 1 43.63 -47.65 35.57
N GLN A 2 43.03 -48.73 35.04
CA GLN A 2 42.72 -49.96 35.78
C GLN A 2 41.70 -49.68 36.90
N THR A 3 40.54 -50.34 37.04
CA THR A 3 40.11 -51.68 36.60
C THR A 3 38.66 -51.90 37.08
N ARG A 4 37.88 -52.68 36.31
CA ARG A 4 36.97 -53.79 36.72
C ARG A 4 35.85 -53.51 37.75
N SER A 5 34.75 -54.25 37.83
CA SER A 5 34.05 -55.22 36.98
C SER A 5 32.82 -55.70 37.78
N ARG A 6 31.66 -55.76 37.10
CA ARG A 6 30.63 -56.83 37.14
C ARG A 6 29.91 -57.19 38.45
N HIS A 7 28.75 -57.85 38.22
CA HIS A 7 28.00 -58.79 39.06
C HIS A 7 26.86 -58.14 39.91
N TRP A 8 25.55 -58.44 39.78
CA TRP A 8 24.81 -59.69 39.49
C TRP A 8 23.42 -59.51 38.84
N TRP A 9 22.90 -60.64 38.36
CA TRP A 9 21.65 -60.90 37.63
C TRP A 9 20.62 -61.63 38.52
N ARG A 10 19.32 -61.53 38.13
CA ARG A 10 18.14 -62.39 38.48
C ARG A 10 17.54 -62.15 39.87
N GLY A 11 16.23 -62.17 40.10
CA GLY A 11 15.00 -62.43 39.35
C GLY A 11 13.86 -61.96 40.29
N PHE A 12 12.60 -61.76 39.90
CA PHE A 12 11.65 -62.78 39.51
C PHE A 12 10.33 -62.08 39.13
N ARG A 13 9.74 -62.60 38.06
CA ARG A 13 8.33 -62.58 37.65
C ARG A 13 7.30 -62.17 38.71
N ARG A 14 6.30 -61.38 38.29
CA ARG A 14 4.93 -61.88 38.06
C ARG A 14 4.06 -60.85 37.32
N ALA A 15 3.36 -61.37 36.32
CA ALA A 15 2.33 -60.72 35.55
C ALA A 15 1.07 -60.48 36.40
N GLY A 16 0.38 -59.38 36.12
CA GLY A 16 -0.98 -59.10 36.55
C GLY A 16 -1.63 -58.20 35.50
N ALA A 17 -2.55 -58.77 34.73
CA ALA A 17 -3.36 -58.10 33.73
C ALA A 17 -4.55 -57.36 34.38
N ALA A 18 -4.90 -56.18 33.84
CA ALA A 18 -6.24 -55.58 33.75
C ALA A 18 -6.05 -54.09 33.42
N ALA A 19 -6.22 -53.67 32.17
CA ALA A 19 -7.49 -53.32 31.52
C ALA A 19 -7.96 -51.88 31.81
N LEU A 20 -8.18 -51.18 30.69
CA LEU A 20 -9.17 -50.12 30.44
C LEU A 20 -8.88 -48.69 30.92
N VAL A 21 -8.41 -47.91 29.93
CA VAL A 21 -9.06 -46.69 29.41
C VAL A 21 -9.73 -45.80 30.46
N ALA A 22 -9.04 -44.72 30.80
CA ALA A 22 -9.68 -43.45 31.14
C ALA A 22 -8.85 -42.33 30.52
N SER A 23 -8.89 -42.23 29.18
CA SER A 23 -8.58 -41.01 28.46
C SER A 23 -9.64 -39.99 28.87
N ALA A 24 -9.43 -39.33 30.00
CA ALA A 24 -10.26 -38.24 30.46
C ALA A 24 -10.11 -37.10 29.47
N LEU A 25 -11.07 -37.09 28.54
CA LEU A 25 -11.50 -36.03 27.65
C LEU A 25 -11.14 -34.66 28.23
N ALA A 26 -10.02 -34.11 27.76
CA ALA A 26 -9.91 -32.68 27.63
C ALA A 26 -11.11 -32.25 26.79
N ARG A 27 -12.12 -31.67 27.43
CA ARG A 27 -13.14 -30.86 26.78
C ARG A 27 -12.43 -29.64 26.21
N GLY A 28 -11.66 -29.84 25.16
CA GLY A 28 -11.38 -28.79 24.21
C GLY A 28 -12.73 -28.43 23.62
N SER A 29 -13.22 -27.25 23.95
CA SER A 29 -14.33 -26.63 23.26
C SER A 29 -13.96 -26.61 21.78
N LEU A 30 -14.44 -27.61 21.03
CA LEU A 30 -14.57 -27.54 19.59
C LEU A 30 -15.52 -26.36 19.36
N HIS A 31 -14.96 -25.16 19.28
CA HIS A 31 -15.70 -24.00 18.80
C HIS A 31 -16.16 -24.43 17.42
N SER A 32 -17.47 -24.61 17.24
CA SER A 32 -18.03 -24.92 15.94
C SER A 32 -17.62 -23.76 15.04
N GLN A 33 -16.63 -23.98 14.19
CA GLN A 33 -16.33 -23.05 13.11
C GLN A 33 -17.60 -22.98 12.27
N ALA A 34 -18.23 -21.80 12.24
CA ALA A 34 -19.37 -21.59 11.37
C ALA A 34 -18.90 -21.79 9.93
N ALA A 35 -19.75 -22.38 9.08
CA ALA A 35 -19.45 -22.44 7.66
C ALA A 35 -19.26 -21.01 7.12
N ILE A 36 -18.24 -20.81 6.29
CA ILE A 36 -17.97 -19.54 5.63
C ILE A 36 -19.21 -19.14 4.80
N ASP A 37 -19.81 -18.00 5.12
CA ASP A 37 -20.89 -17.40 4.34
C ASP A 37 -20.31 -16.39 3.34
N PRO A 38 -20.30 -16.70 2.04
CA PRO A 38 -19.68 -15.85 1.03
C PRO A 38 -20.37 -14.48 0.87
N ASN A 39 -21.55 -14.29 1.45
CA ASN A 39 -22.34 -13.07 1.30
C ASN A 39 -22.09 -12.05 2.42
N VAL A 40 -21.37 -12.40 3.50
CA VAL A 40 -21.17 -11.48 4.63
C VAL A 40 -20.38 -10.24 4.23
N ALA A 41 -19.25 -10.41 3.54
CA ALA A 41 -18.44 -9.27 3.08
C ALA A 41 -19.20 -8.37 2.08
N PRO A 42 -19.87 -8.90 1.03
CA PRO A 42 -20.74 -8.11 0.16
C PRO A 42 -21.86 -7.38 0.91
N ARG A 43 -22.50 -8.02 1.89
CA ARG A 43 -23.57 -7.42 2.71
C ARG A 43 -23.03 -6.29 3.58
N ALA A 44 -21.88 -6.47 4.22
CA ALA A 44 -21.22 -5.40 4.97
C ALA A 44 -20.87 -4.21 4.06
N ALA A 45 -20.37 -4.48 2.85
CA ALA A 45 -20.11 -3.41 1.88
C ALA A 45 -21.39 -2.71 1.40
N ALA A 46 -22.55 -3.39 1.38
CA ALA A 46 -23.83 -2.77 1.06
C ALA A 46 -24.30 -1.84 2.18
N LEU A 47 -24.24 -2.29 3.44
CA LEU A 47 -24.54 -1.47 4.62
C LEU A 47 -23.69 -0.20 4.66
N GLU A 48 -22.41 -0.32 4.34
CA GLU A 48 -21.51 0.84 4.28
C GLU A 48 -21.93 1.87 3.22
N ARG A 49 -22.33 1.43 2.02
CA ARG A 49 -22.86 2.32 0.97
C ARG A 49 -24.17 3.00 1.36
N GLU A 50 -24.93 2.39 2.26
CA GLU A 50 -26.17 2.94 2.83
C GLU A 50 -25.90 3.92 3.99
N GLY A 51 -24.63 4.12 4.37
CA GLY A 51 -24.23 4.97 5.49
C GLY A 51 -24.24 4.25 6.84
N GLU A 52 -24.58 2.96 6.87
CA GLU A 52 -24.69 2.14 8.09
C GLU A 52 -23.34 1.52 8.50
N ARG A 53 -22.32 2.39 8.59
CA ARG A 53 -20.93 1.97 8.75
C ARG A 53 -20.68 1.18 10.03
N GLN A 54 -21.20 1.63 11.16
CA GLN A 54 -21.02 0.94 12.44
C GLN A 54 -21.66 -0.45 12.41
N MET A 55 -22.86 -0.57 11.82
CA MET A 55 -23.54 -1.86 11.66
C MET A 55 -22.73 -2.81 10.79
N ALA A 56 -22.08 -2.31 9.73
CA ALA A 56 -21.21 -3.10 8.87
C ALA A 56 -19.98 -3.64 9.61
N ILE A 57 -19.32 -2.82 10.44
CA ILE A 57 -18.19 -3.24 11.28
C ILE A 57 -18.65 -4.26 12.33
N ASP A 58 -19.75 -4.00 13.03
CA ASP A 58 -20.31 -4.90 14.06
C ASP A 58 -20.74 -6.25 13.47
N LEU A 59 -21.26 -6.25 12.24
CA LEU A 59 -21.60 -7.46 11.51
C LEU A 59 -20.34 -8.29 11.24
N LEU A 60 -19.29 -7.67 10.69
CA LEU A 60 -18.03 -8.35 10.38
C LEU A 60 -17.34 -8.86 11.65
N GLY A 61 -17.28 -8.04 12.70
CA GLY A 61 -16.66 -8.41 13.98
C GLY A 61 -17.33 -9.63 14.62
N ARG A 62 -18.67 -9.64 14.70
CA ARG A 62 -19.42 -10.79 15.23
C ARG A 62 -19.27 -12.03 14.36
N TYR A 63 -19.29 -11.87 13.04
CA TYR A 63 -19.13 -12.99 12.11
C TYR A 63 -17.73 -13.61 12.22
N LEU A 64 -16.68 -12.80 12.18
CA LEU A 64 -15.28 -13.26 12.25
C LEU A 64 -14.94 -13.93 13.59
N ALA A 65 -15.66 -13.62 14.67
CA ALA A 65 -15.54 -14.36 15.93
C ALA A 65 -15.96 -15.85 15.80
N THR A 66 -16.77 -16.18 14.80
CA THR A 66 -17.27 -17.55 14.54
C THR A 66 -16.72 -18.17 13.25
N ALA A 67 -16.23 -17.35 12.33
CA ALA A 67 -15.64 -17.73 11.05
C ALA A 67 -14.28 -17.03 10.83
N PRO A 68 -13.26 -17.29 11.67
CA PRO A 68 -11.97 -16.60 11.62
C PRO A 68 -11.13 -16.94 10.37
N ASP A 69 -11.53 -17.95 9.59
CA ASP A 69 -10.86 -18.38 8.37
C ASP A 69 -11.44 -17.73 7.10
N ASP A 70 -12.41 -16.82 7.21
CA ASP A 70 -12.94 -16.05 6.09
C ASP A 70 -12.05 -14.84 5.76
N GLY A 71 -11.11 -15.05 4.83
CA GLY A 71 -10.18 -14.00 4.40
C GLY A 71 -10.86 -12.78 3.78
N ARG A 72 -12.01 -12.95 3.09
CA ARG A 72 -12.72 -11.84 2.44
C ARG A 72 -13.39 -10.94 3.46
N ALA A 73 -13.95 -11.52 4.53
CA ALA A 73 -14.48 -10.75 5.65
C ALA A 73 -13.38 -9.98 6.39
N TRP A 74 -12.21 -10.60 6.64
CA TRP A 74 -11.04 -9.91 7.19
C TRP A 74 -10.58 -8.76 6.31
N PHE A 75 -10.48 -8.98 4.99
CA PHE A 75 -10.11 -7.95 4.04
C PHE A 75 -11.08 -6.77 4.07
N GLN A 76 -12.39 -7.04 4.07
CA GLN A 76 -13.40 -5.98 4.10
C GLN A 76 -13.34 -5.18 5.42
N LEU A 77 -13.13 -5.85 6.55
CA LEU A 77 -12.95 -5.19 7.84
C LEU A 77 -11.69 -4.30 7.85
N GLY A 78 -10.58 -4.79 7.29
CA GLY A 78 -9.35 -4.01 7.17
C GLY A 78 -9.50 -2.78 6.28
N ARG A 79 -10.23 -2.91 5.16
CA ARG A 79 -10.58 -1.76 4.29
C ARG A 79 -11.42 -0.72 5.02
N PHE A 80 -12.31 -1.17 5.89
CA PHE A 80 -13.10 -0.27 6.71
C PHE A 80 -12.18 0.55 7.61
N TYR A 81 -11.39 -0.08 8.47
CA TYR A 81 -10.53 0.68 9.36
C TYR A 81 -9.50 1.57 8.64
N LEU A 82 -8.98 1.15 7.48
CA LEU A 82 -8.13 2.02 6.65
C LEU A 82 -8.88 3.28 6.19
N TYR A 83 -10.14 3.14 5.77
CA TYR A 83 -10.98 4.28 5.40
C TYR A 83 -11.25 5.19 6.60
N ASP A 84 -11.51 4.63 7.78
CA ASP A 84 -11.77 5.43 9.00
C ASP A 84 -10.53 6.24 9.40
N ALA A 85 -9.33 5.66 9.28
CA ALA A 85 -8.08 6.39 9.47
C ALA A 85 -7.92 7.56 8.47
N ARG A 86 -8.30 7.37 7.20
CA ARG A 86 -8.29 8.44 6.19
C ARG A 86 -9.31 9.54 6.50
N GLN A 87 -10.51 9.15 6.96
CA GLN A 87 -11.50 10.12 7.40
C GLN A 87 -11.00 10.92 8.61
N TRP A 88 -10.24 10.32 9.52
CA TRP A 88 -9.65 11.04 10.64
C TRP A 88 -8.71 12.19 10.20
N HIS A 89 -7.88 11.98 9.17
CA HIS A 89 -7.10 13.06 8.53
C HIS A 89 -8.01 14.18 8.00
N LEU A 90 -9.07 13.81 7.24
CA LEU A 90 -10.01 14.77 6.65
C LEU A 90 -10.78 15.60 7.70
N HIS A 91 -11.04 15.04 8.87
CA HIS A 91 -11.71 15.73 9.97
C HIS A 91 -10.75 16.53 10.86
N GLY A 92 -9.50 16.71 10.42
CA GLY A 92 -8.50 17.50 11.11
C GLY A 92 -8.07 16.86 12.42
N HIS A 93 -7.86 15.54 12.40
CA HIS A 93 -7.37 14.76 13.54
C HIS A 93 -8.34 14.74 14.73
N ARG A 94 -9.64 14.92 14.46
CA ARG A 94 -10.71 14.87 15.47
C ARG A 94 -11.38 13.51 15.46
N GLY A 95 -11.72 13.01 16.65
CA GLY A 95 -12.45 11.75 16.83
C GLY A 95 -11.89 10.92 17.97
N ASP A 96 -12.67 9.94 18.40
CA ASP A 96 -12.28 8.85 19.31
C ASP A 96 -12.82 7.54 18.70
N PRO A 97 -11.99 6.52 18.44
CA PRO A 97 -10.54 6.46 18.66
C PRO A 97 -9.69 7.34 17.74
N ASP A 98 -8.40 7.46 18.06
CA ASP A 98 -7.43 8.13 17.21
C ASP A 98 -7.16 7.36 15.89
N GLY A 99 -6.61 8.05 14.89
CA GLY A 99 -6.33 7.47 13.58
C GLY A 99 -5.31 6.33 13.62
N LEU A 100 -4.36 6.37 14.56
CA LEU A 100 -3.34 5.33 14.71
C LEU A 100 -3.96 4.01 15.15
N LEU A 101 -4.94 4.03 16.06
CA LEU A 101 -5.66 2.84 16.47
C LEU A 101 -6.49 2.25 15.32
N TYR A 102 -7.12 3.08 14.48
CA TYR A 102 -7.74 2.59 13.25
C TYR A 102 -6.72 1.92 12.32
N LEU A 103 -5.52 2.50 12.15
CA LEU A 103 -4.47 1.89 11.34
C LEU A 103 -3.98 0.56 11.93
N ASP A 104 -3.88 0.42 13.25
CA ASP A 104 -3.50 -0.84 13.90
C ASP A 104 -4.55 -1.93 13.69
N PHE A 105 -5.84 -1.59 13.75
CA PHE A 105 -6.91 -2.51 13.41
C PHE A 105 -6.92 -2.87 11.92
N ALA A 106 -6.70 -1.89 11.03
CA ALA A 106 -6.60 -2.10 9.60
C ALA A 106 -5.47 -3.08 9.27
N VAL A 107 -4.28 -2.82 9.81
CA VAL A 107 -3.08 -3.66 9.66
C VAL A 107 -3.35 -5.09 10.12
N THR A 108 -3.90 -5.25 11.33
CA THR A 108 -4.20 -6.57 11.89
C THR A 108 -5.16 -7.36 11.00
N ALA A 109 -6.26 -6.74 10.57
CA ALA A 109 -7.25 -7.39 9.73
C ALA A 109 -6.71 -7.72 8.32
N LEU A 110 -5.89 -6.84 7.74
CA LEU A 110 -5.27 -7.06 6.44
C LEU A 110 -4.21 -8.16 6.50
N GLU A 111 -3.44 -8.27 7.58
CA GLU A 111 -2.51 -9.39 7.80
C GLU A 111 -3.25 -10.73 7.89
N GLN A 112 -4.41 -10.79 8.55
CA GLN A 112 -5.25 -11.99 8.53
C GLN A 112 -5.73 -12.31 7.10
N SER A 113 -6.13 -11.31 6.33
CA SER A 113 -6.55 -11.52 4.94
C SER A 113 -5.43 -12.04 4.04
N ILE A 114 -4.19 -11.57 4.25
CA ILE A 114 -2.99 -12.04 3.53
C ILE A 114 -2.71 -13.50 3.89
N ARG A 115 -2.77 -13.85 5.19
CA ARG A 115 -2.58 -15.24 5.64
C ARG A 115 -3.59 -16.19 5.00
N LEU A 116 -4.79 -15.68 4.70
CA LEU A 116 -5.88 -16.42 4.05
C LEU A 116 -5.90 -16.22 2.52
N SER A 117 -4.78 -15.79 1.94
CA SER A 117 -4.55 -15.70 0.49
C SER A 117 -5.54 -14.81 -0.27
N VAL A 118 -5.96 -13.69 0.34
CA VAL A 118 -6.71 -12.66 -0.41
C VAL A 118 -5.74 -11.79 -1.20
N ASP A 119 -5.82 -11.86 -2.53
CA ASP A 119 -4.92 -11.19 -3.48
C ASP A 119 -4.67 -9.70 -3.16
N SER A 120 -5.73 -8.94 -2.86
CA SER A 120 -5.66 -7.50 -2.58
C SER A 120 -5.19 -7.17 -1.17
N GLY A 121 -5.09 -8.15 -0.27
CA GLY A 121 -4.70 -7.93 1.13
C GLY A 121 -3.33 -7.26 1.23
N LEU A 122 -2.38 -7.67 0.40
CA LEU A 122 -1.01 -7.12 0.40
C LEU A 122 -0.96 -5.64 0.00
N ILE A 123 -1.75 -5.25 -1.00
CA ILE A 123 -1.77 -3.87 -1.51
C ILE A 123 -2.39 -2.93 -0.48
N PHE A 124 -3.54 -3.31 0.08
CA PHE A 124 -4.18 -2.53 1.12
C PHE A 124 -3.35 -2.47 2.40
N ARG A 125 -2.62 -3.54 2.73
CA ARG A 125 -1.68 -3.55 3.85
C ARG A 125 -0.53 -2.57 3.63
N GLY A 126 -0.03 -2.45 2.39
CA GLY A 126 0.93 -1.42 2.00
C GLY A 126 0.35 -0.01 2.09
N LEU A 127 -0.90 0.22 1.65
CA LEU A 127 -1.58 1.50 1.80
C LEU A 127 -1.74 1.91 3.27
N ALA A 128 -2.03 0.96 4.17
CA ALA A 128 -2.08 1.24 5.60
C ALA A 128 -0.73 1.74 6.16
N GLU A 129 0.40 1.24 5.64
CA GLU A 129 1.73 1.77 6.02
C GLU A 129 2.05 3.12 5.40
N VAL A 130 1.50 3.42 4.23
CA VAL A 130 1.58 4.76 3.66
C VAL A 130 0.86 5.74 4.58
N GLU A 131 -0.39 5.45 4.99
CA GLU A 131 -1.12 6.30 5.93
C GLU A 131 -0.39 6.43 7.28
N ARG A 132 0.16 5.34 7.83
CA ARG A 132 0.99 5.42 9.05
C ARG A 132 2.24 6.28 8.85
N SER A 133 2.87 6.20 7.68
CA SER A 133 4.03 7.03 7.34
C SER A 133 3.64 8.51 7.22
N LEU A 134 2.42 8.81 6.73
CA LEU A 134 1.90 10.17 6.64
C LEU A 134 1.72 10.78 8.04
N VAL A 135 1.26 10.01 9.03
CA VAL A 135 1.23 10.47 10.44
C VAL A 135 2.64 10.82 10.95
N PHE A 136 3.66 10.06 10.55
CA PHE A 136 5.05 10.41 10.89
C PHE A 136 5.52 11.69 10.16
N VAL A 137 5.07 11.95 8.93
CA VAL A 137 5.33 13.23 8.24
C VAL A 137 4.73 14.38 9.01
N GLU A 138 3.49 14.25 9.47
CA GLU A 138 2.79 15.28 10.22
C GLU A 138 3.52 15.64 11.51
N ASP A 139 4.06 14.64 12.21
CA ASP A 139 4.85 14.83 13.43
C ASP A 139 6.24 15.43 13.14
N SER A 140 7.00 14.79 12.24
CA SER A 140 8.46 14.95 12.12
C SER A 140 8.96 15.60 10.82
N GLY A 141 8.06 15.87 9.86
CA GLY A 141 8.39 16.43 8.54
C GLY A 141 8.89 15.41 7.52
N TRP A 142 9.04 15.85 6.27
CA TRP A 142 9.56 15.00 5.18
C TRP A 142 11.10 14.94 5.18
N ASP A 143 11.65 13.77 5.53
CA ASP A 143 13.06 13.38 5.37
C ASP A 143 13.16 11.88 5.03
N PRO A 144 13.33 11.49 3.74
CA PRO A 144 13.31 10.10 3.29
C PRO A 144 14.36 9.22 4.00
N SER A 145 15.47 9.81 4.44
CA SER A 145 16.52 9.08 5.18
C SER A 145 16.09 8.68 6.59
N ARG A 146 15.25 9.50 7.24
CA ARG A 146 14.67 9.17 8.55
C ARG A 146 13.60 8.08 8.44
N TYR A 147 12.84 8.05 7.35
CA TYR A 147 11.81 7.05 7.10
C TYR A 147 12.37 5.65 6.81
N ALA A 148 13.63 5.52 6.40
CA ALA A 148 14.28 4.22 6.25
C ALA A 148 14.25 3.39 7.56
N ARG A 149 14.10 4.06 8.73
CA ARG A 149 13.93 3.41 10.05
C ARG A 149 12.53 2.82 10.29
N VAL A 150 11.52 3.25 9.54
CA VAL A 150 10.12 2.76 9.61
C VAL A 150 9.91 1.52 8.73
N ARG A 151 10.85 1.25 7.81
CA ARG A 151 10.86 0.10 6.89
C ARG A 151 10.59 -1.29 7.51
N PRO A 152 11.04 -1.63 8.74
CA PRO A 152 10.87 -2.98 9.30
C PRO A 152 9.40 -3.45 9.44
N GLY A 153 8.42 -2.54 9.42
CA GLY A 153 6.99 -2.86 9.49
C GLY A 153 6.28 -2.97 8.13
N MET A 154 6.95 -2.64 7.02
CA MET A 154 6.30 -2.54 5.72
C MET A 154 6.26 -3.89 4.99
N PRO A 155 5.09 -4.34 4.49
CA PRO A 155 5.03 -5.56 3.71
C PRO A 155 5.78 -5.40 2.39
N PRO A 156 6.44 -6.45 1.87
CA PRO A 156 7.05 -6.40 0.54
C PRO A 156 5.94 -6.25 -0.51
N LEU A 157 6.07 -5.27 -1.41
CA LEU A 157 5.15 -5.13 -2.53
C LEU A 157 5.52 -6.07 -3.67
N PRO A 158 4.56 -6.43 -4.54
CA PRO A 158 4.85 -7.10 -5.80
C PRO A 158 5.87 -6.32 -6.64
N ASP A 159 6.81 -7.04 -7.27
CA ASP A 159 7.93 -6.43 -8.02
C ASP A 159 7.49 -5.42 -9.09
N TYR A 160 6.34 -5.64 -9.74
CA TYR A 160 5.81 -4.72 -10.76
C TYR A 160 5.33 -3.38 -10.17
N LEU A 161 4.96 -3.34 -8.89
CA LEU A 161 4.64 -2.09 -8.18
C LEU A 161 5.89 -1.35 -7.70
N VAL A 162 6.91 -2.10 -7.31
CA VAL A 162 8.24 -1.56 -7.00
C VAL A 162 8.85 -0.95 -8.28
N GLU A 163 8.76 -1.64 -9.41
CA GLU A 163 9.18 -1.14 -10.72
C GLU A 163 8.40 0.12 -11.13
N LEU A 164 7.08 0.17 -10.91
CA LEU A 164 6.28 1.38 -11.14
C LEU A 164 6.81 2.57 -10.31
N GLY A 165 7.10 2.37 -9.02
CA GLY A 165 7.64 3.40 -8.14
C GLY A 165 8.99 3.93 -8.63
N ALA A 166 9.90 3.02 -8.98
CA ALA A 166 11.21 3.37 -9.54
C ALA A 166 11.09 4.16 -10.85
N ASN A 167 10.15 3.78 -11.73
CA ASN A 167 9.92 4.48 -12.98
C ASN A 167 9.29 5.86 -12.79
N LEU A 168 8.34 6.02 -11.88
CA LEU A 168 7.75 7.33 -11.56
C LEU A 168 8.79 8.28 -10.95
N LEU A 169 9.58 7.77 -9.99
CA LEU A 169 10.64 8.55 -9.35
C LEU A 169 11.76 8.95 -10.32
N SER A 170 12.23 8.01 -11.14
CA SER A 170 13.24 8.31 -12.18
C SER A 170 12.70 9.18 -13.33
N SER A 171 11.37 9.34 -13.43
CA SER A 171 10.75 10.31 -14.32
C SER A 171 10.73 11.72 -13.73
N CYS A 172 11.02 11.89 -12.44
CA CYS A 172 11.14 13.20 -11.82
C CYS A 172 12.61 13.57 -11.57
N PRO A 173 13.07 14.78 -11.94
CA PRO A 173 14.43 15.20 -11.61
C PRO A 173 14.71 15.17 -10.11
N VAL A 174 15.97 14.88 -9.74
CA VAL A 174 16.46 14.88 -8.35
C VAL A 174 16.12 16.20 -7.67
N GLY A 175 15.64 16.13 -6.41
CA GLY A 175 15.19 17.30 -5.64
C GLY A 175 13.85 17.89 -6.10
N GLY A 176 13.14 17.22 -7.00
CA GLY A 176 11.84 17.65 -7.52
C GLY A 176 10.68 17.36 -6.56
N VAL A 177 9.49 17.86 -6.94
CA VAL A 177 8.22 17.52 -6.28
C VAL A 177 7.39 16.69 -7.25
N LEU A 178 7.05 15.47 -6.84
CA LEU A 178 6.23 14.54 -7.60
C LEU A 178 4.82 14.49 -7.02
N LEU A 179 3.86 15.04 -7.77
CA LEU A 179 2.45 14.91 -7.43
C LEU A 179 1.98 13.51 -7.81
N THR A 180 1.33 12.84 -6.87
CA THR A 180 0.66 11.56 -7.11
C THR A 180 -0.84 11.79 -7.26
N GLY A 181 -1.48 10.97 -8.10
CA GLY A 181 -2.88 11.13 -8.48
C GLY A 181 -3.78 9.98 -8.09
N SER A 182 -3.21 8.86 -7.64
CA SER A 182 -3.96 7.72 -7.12
C SER A 182 -3.29 7.12 -5.89
N ASP A 183 -4.06 6.30 -5.16
CA ASP A 183 -3.53 5.47 -4.08
C ASP A 183 -2.39 4.55 -4.57
N LEU A 184 -2.52 4.02 -5.79
CA LEU A 184 -1.52 3.11 -6.37
C LEU A 184 -0.21 3.84 -6.69
N GLU A 185 -0.30 5.01 -7.31
CA GLU A 185 0.87 5.85 -7.59
C GLU A 185 1.52 6.31 -6.28
N THR A 186 0.72 6.72 -5.30
CA THR A 186 1.18 7.09 -3.96
C THR A 186 1.92 5.94 -3.31
N LEU A 187 1.33 4.74 -3.27
CA LEU A 187 1.94 3.53 -2.72
C LEU A 187 3.29 3.25 -3.35
N SER A 188 3.32 3.18 -4.69
CA SER A 188 4.54 2.88 -5.45
C SER A 188 5.64 3.93 -5.23
N VAL A 189 5.30 5.22 -5.29
CA VAL A 189 6.27 6.31 -5.10
C VAL A 189 6.78 6.35 -3.65
N TRP A 190 5.91 6.11 -2.67
CA TRP A 190 6.31 6.11 -1.26
C TRP A 190 7.34 5.02 -1.00
N TYR A 191 7.04 3.78 -1.38
CA TYR A 191 7.97 2.65 -1.26
C TYR A 191 9.28 2.91 -2.01
N GLY A 192 9.19 3.39 -3.25
CA GLY A 192 10.38 3.71 -4.05
C GLY A 192 11.26 4.80 -3.43
N SER A 193 10.66 5.79 -2.74
CA SER A 193 11.40 6.89 -2.10
C SER A 193 12.23 6.39 -0.92
N LEU A 194 11.73 5.37 -0.20
CA LEU A 194 12.47 4.70 0.88
C LEU A 194 13.62 3.84 0.38
N GLU A 195 13.48 3.26 -0.82
CA GLU A 195 14.54 2.48 -1.45
C GLU A 195 15.60 3.36 -2.13
N ARG A 196 15.21 4.57 -2.55
CA ARG A 196 16.06 5.50 -3.29
C ARG A 196 16.06 6.91 -2.66
N PRO A 197 16.44 7.04 -1.37
CA PRO A 197 16.40 8.32 -0.67
C PRO A 197 17.31 9.38 -1.32
N ALA A 198 18.34 8.95 -2.06
CA ALA A 198 19.26 9.84 -2.78
C ALA A 198 18.62 10.66 -3.92
N LEU A 199 17.43 10.28 -4.39
CA LEU A 199 16.70 11.08 -5.38
C LEU A 199 16.11 12.36 -4.78
N ASP A 200 15.88 12.40 -3.47
CA ASP A 200 15.31 13.55 -2.74
C ASP A 200 14.04 14.12 -3.41
N VAL A 201 13.24 13.25 -4.01
CA VAL A 201 11.95 13.64 -4.60
C VAL A 201 10.93 13.71 -3.49
N ILE A 202 10.18 14.81 -3.42
CA ILE A 202 9.09 15.00 -2.47
C ILE A 202 7.79 14.42 -3.09
N PRO A 203 7.25 13.30 -2.60
CA PRO A 203 5.93 12.83 -3.00
C PRO A 203 4.86 13.73 -2.37
N LEU A 204 4.02 14.33 -3.20
CA LEU A 204 2.95 15.21 -2.74
C LEU A 204 1.59 14.64 -3.14
N ARG A 205 0.77 14.30 -2.13
CA ARG A 205 -0.66 14.05 -2.27
C ARG A 205 -1.46 15.36 -2.27
N PRO A 206 -2.05 15.78 -3.40
CA PRO A 206 -2.77 17.06 -3.47
C PRO A 206 -4.04 17.08 -2.61
N ASP A 207 -4.73 15.94 -2.49
CA ASP A 207 -5.94 15.77 -1.68
C ASP A 207 -5.66 16.04 -0.20
N LEU A 208 -4.59 15.45 0.34
CA LEU A 208 -4.18 15.69 1.74
C LEU A 208 -3.65 17.11 1.94
N TYR A 209 -2.89 17.66 0.98
CA TYR A 209 -2.44 19.05 1.09
C TYR A 209 -3.63 20.02 1.18
N ALA A 210 -4.72 19.75 0.48
CA ALA A 210 -5.92 20.58 0.55
C ALA A 210 -6.68 20.42 1.88
N THR A 211 -6.74 19.21 2.44
CA THR A 211 -7.68 18.86 3.51
C THR A 211 -7.05 18.74 4.89
N ASP A 212 -5.84 18.19 4.98
CA ASP A 212 -5.12 17.98 6.24
C ASP A 212 -4.14 19.13 6.50
N SER A 213 -4.39 19.90 7.57
CA SER A 213 -3.56 21.05 7.92
C SER A 213 -2.15 20.68 8.41
N LEU A 214 -1.99 19.54 9.09
CA LEU A 214 -0.68 19.10 9.59
C LEU A 214 0.16 18.60 8.42
N TYR A 215 -0.43 17.78 7.55
CA TYR A 215 0.25 17.33 6.34
C TYR A 215 0.63 18.52 5.45
N ARG A 216 -0.30 19.46 5.23
CA ARG A 216 -0.03 20.69 4.47
C ARG A 216 1.13 21.49 5.06
N LEU A 217 1.15 21.69 6.38
CA LEU A 217 2.22 22.41 7.07
C LEU A 217 3.58 21.78 6.75
N ARG A 218 3.71 20.48 6.96
CA ARG A 218 4.97 19.74 6.83
C ARG A 218 5.45 19.64 5.39
N MET A 219 4.54 19.46 4.45
CA MET A 219 4.90 19.43 3.04
C MET A 219 5.23 20.83 2.51
N ALA A 220 4.59 21.88 3.00
CA ALA A 220 4.94 23.26 2.67
C ALA A 220 6.35 23.61 3.19
N GLU A 221 6.68 23.20 4.42
CA GLU A 221 8.04 23.32 4.98
C GLU A 221 9.07 22.61 4.10
N ALA A 222 8.81 21.37 3.70
CA ALA A 222 9.70 20.60 2.83
C ALA A 222 9.90 21.22 1.44
N MET A 223 8.86 21.88 0.92
CA MET A 223 8.89 22.61 -0.35
C MET A 223 9.44 24.04 -0.23
N GLY A 224 9.59 24.58 0.97
CA GLY A 224 10.03 25.96 1.21
C GLY A 224 8.98 27.03 0.86
N VAL A 225 7.69 26.75 1.09
CA VAL A 225 6.56 27.65 0.76
C VAL A 225 5.65 27.91 1.96
N ASP A 226 4.80 28.92 1.84
CA ASP A 226 3.81 29.27 2.88
C ASP A 226 2.69 28.20 2.96
N PRO A 227 2.45 27.58 4.14
CA PRO A 227 1.45 26.54 4.34
C PRO A 227 -0.01 27.02 4.25
N SER A 228 -0.26 28.33 4.21
CA SER A 228 -1.58 28.90 3.99
C SER A 228 -2.01 28.88 2.51
N LEU A 229 -1.05 28.66 1.60
CA LEU A 229 -1.32 28.67 0.18
C LEU A 229 -2.10 27.41 -0.23
N PRO A 230 -3.12 27.54 -1.10
CA PRO A 230 -3.72 26.37 -1.73
C PRO A 230 -2.68 25.67 -2.62
N VAL A 231 -2.81 24.35 -2.78
CA VAL A 231 -1.82 23.49 -3.46
C VAL A 231 -1.33 24.07 -4.79
N GLN A 232 -2.23 24.58 -5.62
CA GLN A 232 -1.88 25.16 -6.92
C GLN A 232 -0.96 26.38 -6.79
N ARG A 233 -1.22 27.27 -5.82
CA ARG A 233 -0.40 28.47 -5.60
C ARG A 233 0.91 28.13 -4.93
N ALA A 234 0.90 27.20 -3.97
CA ALA A 234 2.12 26.66 -3.36
C ALA A 234 3.06 26.11 -4.44
N LEU A 235 2.55 25.27 -5.34
CA LEU A 235 3.32 24.71 -6.45
C LEU A 235 3.79 25.78 -7.46
N ALA A 236 2.96 26.78 -7.75
CA ALA A 236 3.40 27.90 -8.58
C ALA A 236 4.60 28.65 -7.97
N SER A 237 4.65 28.78 -6.64
CA SER A 237 5.80 29.35 -5.93
C SER A 237 7.04 28.43 -5.92
N VAL A 238 6.84 27.11 -5.94
CA VAL A 238 7.95 26.12 -6.03
C VAL A 238 8.55 26.06 -7.44
N ALA A 239 7.73 26.21 -8.48
CA ALA A 239 8.10 26.00 -9.89
C ALA A 239 9.40 26.71 -10.35
N PRO A 240 9.74 27.94 -9.90
CA PRO A 240 11.00 28.61 -10.25
C PRO A 240 12.24 28.01 -9.59
N GLN A 241 12.08 27.29 -8.47
CA GLN A 241 13.19 26.75 -7.69
C GLN A 241 13.41 25.26 -7.93
N ARG A 242 12.33 24.47 -8.03
CA ARG A 242 12.39 23.01 -8.20
C ARG A 242 11.62 22.54 -9.42
N ALA A 243 11.99 21.35 -9.89
CA ALA A 243 11.20 20.62 -10.88
C ALA A 243 9.87 20.17 -10.25
N LEU A 244 8.78 20.34 -10.99
CA LEU A 244 7.47 19.78 -10.65
C LEU A 244 7.13 18.69 -11.63
N CYS A 245 6.66 17.56 -11.12
CA CYS A 245 6.34 16.37 -11.87
C CYS A 245 4.89 15.97 -11.57
N LEU A 246 4.06 15.87 -12.59
CA LEU A 246 2.70 15.35 -12.46
C LEU A 246 2.71 13.88 -12.89
N SER A 247 2.36 12.98 -11.98
CA SER A 247 2.06 11.59 -12.36
C SER A 247 0.87 11.52 -13.33
N PRO A 248 0.69 10.40 -14.04
CA PRO A 248 -0.42 10.21 -14.97
C PRO A 248 -1.81 10.47 -14.37
N GLY A 249 -2.06 10.00 -13.15
CA GLY A 249 -3.34 10.16 -12.47
C GLY A 249 -3.57 11.54 -11.85
N THR A 250 -2.59 12.44 -11.86
CA THR A 250 -2.69 13.72 -11.13
C THR A 250 -3.80 14.60 -11.73
N ASP A 251 -4.74 15.03 -10.88
CA ASP A 251 -5.79 16.00 -11.24
C ASP A 251 -5.17 17.32 -11.72
N SER A 252 -5.57 17.75 -12.92
CA SER A 252 -5.10 19.01 -13.51
C SER A 252 -5.52 20.24 -12.69
N ALA A 253 -6.57 20.15 -11.87
CA ALA A 253 -6.97 21.21 -10.95
C ALA A 253 -5.91 21.51 -9.88
N ALA A 254 -5.10 20.52 -9.50
CA ALA A 254 -3.98 20.72 -8.57
C ALA A 254 -2.75 21.36 -9.23
N ALA A 255 -2.63 21.28 -10.56
CA ALA A 255 -1.46 21.73 -11.29
C ALA A 255 -1.44 23.26 -11.46
N PRO A 256 -0.30 23.94 -11.21
CA PRO A 256 -0.15 25.36 -11.52
C PRO A 256 -0.20 25.63 -13.03
N ALA A 257 -0.58 26.87 -13.38
CA ALA A 257 -0.61 27.36 -14.76
C ALA A 257 0.82 27.65 -15.28
N VAL A 258 1.55 26.59 -15.61
CA VAL A 258 2.90 26.62 -16.20
C VAL A 258 2.95 25.79 -17.47
N ALA A 259 4.01 25.92 -18.25
CA ALA A 259 4.24 25.05 -19.39
C ALA A 259 4.62 23.65 -18.90
N TRP A 260 3.88 22.64 -19.37
CA TRP A 260 4.12 21.23 -19.06
C TRP A 260 4.63 20.51 -20.29
N ALA A 261 5.73 19.78 -20.16
CA ALA A 261 6.29 18.93 -21.20
C ALA A 261 6.24 17.46 -20.75
N PRO A 262 5.86 16.52 -21.63
CA PRO A 262 5.95 15.10 -21.30
C PRO A 262 7.40 14.67 -21.11
N PHE A 263 7.67 13.88 -20.08
CA PHE A 263 8.95 13.24 -19.86
C PHE A 263 8.75 11.88 -19.21
N ARG A 264 9.08 10.82 -19.96
CA ARG A 264 8.86 9.43 -19.51
C ARG A 264 7.42 9.24 -19.05
N LEU A 265 7.18 8.88 -17.78
CA LEU A 265 5.83 8.67 -17.26
C LEU A 265 5.14 9.95 -16.77
N VAL A 266 5.86 11.06 -16.58
CA VAL A 266 5.30 12.26 -15.93
C VAL A 266 5.19 13.43 -16.91
N ARG A 267 4.50 14.49 -16.47
CA ARG A 267 4.60 15.82 -17.08
C ARG A 267 5.48 16.70 -16.21
N LEU A 268 6.47 17.33 -16.81
CA LEU A 268 7.49 18.14 -16.14
C LEU A 268 7.30 19.62 -16.48
N ASN A 269 7.50 20.51 -15.51
CA ASN A 269 7.41 21.97 -15.72
C ASN A 269 8.69 22.61 -16.30
N ARG A 270 9.70 21.80 -16.62
CA ARG A 270 11.03 22.21 -17.06
C ARG A 270 11.50 21.31 -18.20
N PRO A 271 12.48 21.76 -19.01
CA PRO A 271 13.13 20.88 -19.97
C PRO A 271 13.73 19.67 -19.26
N PRO A 272 13.51 18.45 -19.76
CA PRO A 272 14.08 17.26 -19.15
C PRO A 272 15.60 17.27 -19.30
N VAL A 273 16.31 17.00 -18.22
CA VAL A 273 17.73 16.65 -18.29
C VAL A 273 17.81 15.15 -18.58
N PRO A 274 18.53 14.71 -19.62
CA PRO A 274 18.71 13.29 -19.90
C PRO A 274 19.34 12.60 -18.68
N GLY A 275 18.53 11.83 -17.94
CA GLY A 275 19.00 10.96 -16.88
C GLY A 275 19.61 9.68 -17.46
N THR A 276 20.51 9.05 -16.71
CA THR A 276 21.16 7.79 -17.11
C THR A 276 20.24 6.57 -16.98
N GLU A 277 19.22 6.63 -16.13
CA GLU A 277 18.31 5.51 -15.89
C GLU A 277 17.21 5.46 -16.95
N SER A 278 17.06 4.36 -17.69
CA SER A 278 15.92 4.14 -18.58
C SER A 278 14.71 3.58 -17.81
N LEU A 279 13.50 3.76 -18.35
CA LEU A 279 12.32 3.04 -17.85
C LEU A 279 12.55 1.52 -17.95
N SER A 280 12.19 0.79 -16.89
CA SER A 280 12.18 -0.68 -16.89
C SER A 280 10.75 -1.18 -16.99
N LEU A 281 10.47 -2.18 -17.84
CA LEU A 281 9.16 -2.84 -17.92
C LEU A 281 9.27 -4.34 -17.62
N LYS A 282 10.39 -4.77 -17.05
CA LYS A 282 10.74 -6.18 -16.90
C LYS A 282 9.77 -6.90 -15.99
N GLU A 283 9.52 -6.35 -14.81
CA GLU A 283 8.68 -7.01 -13.80
C GLU A 283 7.20 -6.91 -14.17
N LEU A 284 6.78 -5.81 -14.81
CA LEU A 284 5.45 -5.70 -15.39
C LEU A 284 5.21 -6.69 -16.53
N LEU A 285 6.19 -6.89 -17.43
CA LEU A 285 6.10 -7.89 -18.51
C LEU A 285 6.10 -9.33 -17.99
N LYS A 286 6.84 -9.60 -16.91
CA LYS A 286 6.81 -10.90 -16.24
C LYS A 286 5.44 -11.13 -15.61
N ALA A 287 4.92 -10.14 -14.89
CA ALA A 287 3.60 -10.21 -14.26
C ALA A 287 2.47 -10.37 -15.28
N SER A 288 2.51 -9.67 -16.41
CA SER A 288 1.45 -9.77 -17.43
C SER A 288 1.34 -11.16 -18.06
N ARG A 289 2.43 -11.96 -18.05
CA ARG A 289 2.45 -13.35 -18.55
C ARG A 289 2.03 -14.38 -17.52
N GLN A 290 2.14 -14.06 -16.22
CA GLN A 290 2.06 -15.03 -15.12
C GLN A 290 0.93 -14.75 -14.13
N SER A 291 0.45 -13.51 -14.06
CA SER A 291 -0.44 -13.04 -13.01
C SER A 291 -1.83 -12.71 -13.55
N THR A 292 -2.85 -13.16 -12.82
CA THR A 292 -4.24 -12.74 -12.99
C THR A 292 -4.63 -11.62 -12.02
N SER A 293 -3.66 -10.98 -11.37
CA SER A 293 -3.92 -9.95 -10.36
C SER A 293 -4.62 -8.74 -10.97
N PRO A 294 -5.73 -8.24 -10.39
CA PRO A 294 -6.38 -7.02 -10.84
C PRO A 294 -5.43 -5.80 -10.76
N TRP A 295 -4.47 -5.82 -9.83
CA TRP A 295 -3.50 -4.74 -9.68
C TRP A 295 -2.50 -4.63 -10.83
N MET A 296 -2.26 -5.71 -11.57
CA MET A 296 -1.46 -5.63 -12.79
C MET A 296 -2.18 -4.77 -13.84
N HIS A 297 -3.51 -4.90 -13.96
CA HIS A 297 -4.31 -4.07 -14.84
C HIS A 297 -4.30 -2.59 -14.41
N GLU A 298 -4.38 -2.33 -13.11
CA GLU A 298 -4.28 -0.96 -12.58
C GLU A 298 -2.91 -0.33 -12.83
N VAL A 299 -1.82 -1.09 -12.63
CA VAL A 299 -0.46 -0.61 -12.96
C VAL A 299 -0.33 -0.34 -14.45
N ARG A 300 -0.84 -1.23 -15.31
CA ARG A 300 -0.91 -1.01 -16.76
C ARG A 300 -1.69 0.26 -17.10
N GLY A 301 -2.79 0.53 -16.40
CA GLY A 301 -3.57 1.76 -16.53
C GLY A 301 -2.74 3.02 -16.31
N VAL A 302 -1.79 3.01 -15.38
CA VAL A 302 -0.88 4.16 -15.16
C VAL A 302 0.01 4.42 -16.38
N TYR A 303 0.52 3.36 -17.04
CA TYR A 303 1.30 3.51 -18.27
C TYR A 303 0.44 3.95 -19.46
N ASP A 304 -0.81 3.47 -19.55
CA ASP A 304 -1.77 3.91 -20.56
C ASP A 304 -2.07 5.40 -20.44
N ASP A 305 -2.30 5.85 -19.21
CA ASP A 305 -2.55 7.24 -18.89
C ASP A 305 -1.34 8.13 -19.20
N ALA A 306 -0.13 7.64 -18.93
CA ALA A 306 1.11 8.32 -19.32
C ALA A 306 1.23 8.45 -20.85
N ALA A 307 0.89 7.40 -21.60
CA ALA A 307 0.97 7.37 -23.05
C ALA A 307 0.04 8.39 -23.73
N ARG A 308 -1.09 8.76 -23.08
CA ARG A 308 -1.96 9.85 -23.56
C ARG A 308 -1.24 11.20 -23.64
N HIS A 309 -0.20 11.39 -22.83
CA HIS A 309 0.58 12.62 -22.79
C HIS A 309 1.95 12.48 -23.45
N ASN A 310 2.46 11.26 -23.57
CA ASN A 310 3.78 10.97 -24.12
C ASN A 310 3.75 9.83 -25.13
N ALA A 311 3.48 10.14 -26.40
CA ALA A 311 3.44 9.15 -27.48
C ALA A 311 4.77 8.40 -27.70
N LEU A 312 5.90 8.93 -27.21
CA LEU A 312 7.19 8.22 -27.29
C LEU A 312 7.19 6.91 -26.48
N LEU A 313 6.33 6.81 -25.45
CA LEU A 313 6.15 5.58 -24.68
C LEU A 313 5.58 4.45 -25.54
N CYS A 314 4.83 4.75 -26.60
CA CYS A 314 4.12 3.74 -27.39
C CYS A 314 5.05 2.66 -27.94
N SER A 315 6.26 3.03 -28.37
CA SER A 315 7.27 2.06 -28.84
C SER A 315 7.68 1.05 -27.76
N SER A 316 7.85 1.52 -26.51
CA SER A 316 8.22 0.69 -25.37
C SER A 316 7.02 -0.14 -24.88
N LEU A 317 5.82 0.44 -24.95
CA LEU A 317 4.58 -0.19 -24.55
C LEU A 317 4.17 -1.29 -25.53
N LEU A 318 4.49 -1.24 -26.83
CA LEU A 318 4.16 -2.33 -27.77
C LEU A 318 4.55 -3.73 -27.24
N LEU A 319 5.66 -3.85 -26.50
CA LEU A 319 6.09 -5.11 -25.86
C LEU A 319 5.10 -5.61 -24.79
N LEU A 320 4.39 -4.71 -24.13
CA LEU A 320 3.40 -4.98 -23.09
C LEU A 320 2.00 -5.25 -23.65
N TYR A 321 1.60 -4.53 -24.71
CA TYR A 321 0.22 -4.58 -25.24
C TYR A 321 0.04 -5.50 -26.44
N GLY A 322 1.14 -5.89 -27.11
CA GLY A 322 1.09 -6.67 -28.35
C GLY A 322 0.17 -6.00 -29.38
N ASP A 323 -0.77 -6.77 -29.91
CA ASP A 323 -1.74 -6.33 -30.93
C ASP A 323 -2.90 -5.49 -30.38
N THR A 324 -2.91 -5.20 -29.06
CA THR A 324 -3.96 -4.42 -28.39
C THR A 324 -3.42 -3.12 -27.77
N PRO A 325 -2.73 -2.25 -28.55
CA PRO A 325 -2.15 -1.03 -28.02
C PRO A 325 -3.23 -0.12 -27.42
N PRO A 326 -2.87 0.69 -26.40
CA PRO A 326 -3.80 1.66 -25.85
C PRO A 326 -4.24 2.65 -26.92
N PRO A 327 -5.42 3.27 -26.78
CA PRO A 327 -5.95 4.20 -27.79
C PRO A 327 -4.96 5.29 -28.23
N ALA A 328 -4.15 5.80 -27.29
CA ALA A 328 -3.13 6.81 -27.56
C ALA A 328 -1.95 6.33 -28.43
N CYS A 329 -1.80 5.01 -28.60
CA CYS A 329 -0.72 4.36 -29.33
C CYS A 329 -1.20 3.65 -30.61
N ARG A 330 -2.46 3.88 -31.02
CA ARG A 330 -2.98 3.42 -32.29
C ARG A 330 -2.48 4.35 -33.41
N PRO A 331 -2.13 3.81 -34.59
CA PRO A 331 -1.59 4.57 -35.72
C PRO A 331 -2.57 5.58 -36.31
#